data_AF-A0A968J3Z3-F1
#
_entry.id   AF-A0A968J3Z3-F1
#
_cell.length_a   1.000
_cell.length_b   1.000
_cell.length_c   1.000
_cell.angle_alpha   90.00
_cell.angle_beta   90.00
_cell.angle_gamma   90.00
#
_symmetry.space_group_name_H-M   'P 1'
#
loop_
_entity.id
_entity.type
_entity.pdbx_description
1 polymer ?
#
loop_
_entity_poly.entity_id
_entity_poly.type
_entity_poly.pdbx_seq_one_letter_code
_entity_poly.pdbx_strand_id
1 'polypeptide(L)'
;MLSLDLPNNIAETLVKHQLITSQQYNLSLFQQGESHVRPEEFCMLQGWATMDQIFEVLPTTFIPLGQVLLLYDLIRLDQLVWAIRAQQHQPLKLGQLLVHKNWIDPEILDIYLTEQAELHALQSTNSWKTICQRKYPYRQETLDKLHQARQTIEAQAQTINSLQLSLHQRGQSQPCKSASIPSKLAQKNQFLLGELIKGGLLTKSQARHILQMTEKQDVGVGQILDKYGISSQSLHFFASRNHRELVRDKGDFLFFVGASGLLSGQVLATLPRGSLQDTATALYSRKLLPLTTIRYLIREFHTQPLPGS
;
A
#
# COMPACT_ATOMS: atom_id res chain seq x y z
N MET A 1 -35.50 -1.49 26.44
CA MET A 1 -34.71 -2.55 25.79
C MET A 1 -35.05 -2.52 24.31
N LEU A 2 -34.21 -1.85 23.52
CA LEU A 2 -34.27 -1.94 22.06
C LEU A 2 -33.03 -2.73 21.66
N SER A 3 -33.23 -4.03 21.39
CA SER A 3 -32.26 -4.83 20.65
C SER A 3 -32.11 -4.14 19.31
N LEU A 4 -30.96 -3.55 19.06
CA LEU A 4 -30.56 -3.20 17.71
C LEU A 4 -30.37 -4.54 17.00
N ASP A 5 -31.43 -5.01 16.36
CA ASP A 5 -31.34 -5.97 15.26
C ASP A 5 -30.60 -5.28 14.11
N LEU A 6 -29.31 -5.03 14.33
CA LEU A 6 -28.35 -4.88 13.25
C LEU A 6 -28.47 -6.18 12.45
N PRO A 7 -28.76 -6.08 11.15
CA PRO A 7 -29.11 -7.23 10.35
C PRO A 7 -28.02 -8.27 10.43
N ASN A 8 -28.43 -9.50 10.78
CA ASN A 8 -27.73 -10.77 10.66
C ASN A 8 -26.28 -10.64 10.18
N ASN A 9 -25.34 -10.84 11.12
CA ASN A 9 -23.90 -11.01 10.94
C ASN A 9 -23.41 -10.79 9.48
N ILE A 10 -22.76 -9.65 9.21
CA ILE A 10 -22.25 -9.29 7.89
C ILE A 10 -21.41 -10.44 7.31
N ALA A 11 -20.65 -11.16 8.14
CA ALA A 11 -19.87 -12.29 7.68
C ALA A 11 -20.72 -13.51 7.27
N GLU A 12 -21.89 -13.72 7.88
CA GLU A 12 -22.88 -14.70 7.40
C GLU A 12 -23.43 -14.29 6.03
N THR A 13 -23.67 -13.00 5.83
CA THR A 13 -24.13 -12.47 4.55
C THR A 13 -23.04 -12.58 3.47
N LEU A 14 -21.76 -12.37 3.83
CA LEU A 14 -20.64 -12.64 2.93
C LEU A 14 -20.58 -14.11 2.49
N VAL A 15 -20.90 -15.06 3.38
CA VAL A 15 -21.02 -16.49 3.01
C VAL A 15 -22.17 -16.73 2.05
N LYS A 16 -23.35 -16.12 2.31
CA LYS A 16 -24.53 -16.25 1.45
C LYS A 16 -24.26 -15.75 0.02
N HIS A 17 -23.47 -14.68 -0.10
CA HIS A 17 -23.05 -14.12 -1.38
C HIS A 17 -21.80 -14.80 -1.99
N GLN A 18 -21.31 -15.89 -1.39
CA GLN A 18 -20.13 -16.64 -1.84
C GLN A 18 -18.84 -15.80 -1.90
N LEU A 19 -18.78 -14.70 -1.15
CA LEU A 19 -17.62 -13.81 -1.07
C LEU A 19 -16.55 -14.35 -0.12
N ILE A 20 -16.99 -15.10 0.90
CA ILE A 20 -16.12 -15.90 1.76
C ILE A 20 -16.68 -17.31 1.91
N THR A 21 -15.80 -18.28 2.21
CA THR A 21 -16.19 -19.67 2.43
C THR A 21 -16.75 -19.91 3.83
N SER A 22 -17.56 -20.95 4.02
CA SER A 22 -18.06 -21.36 5.35
C SER A 22 -16.92 -21.66 6.34
N GLN A 23 -15.78 -22.14 5.85
CA GLN A 23 -14.59 -22.37 6.67
C GLN A 23 -13.98 -21.06 7.17
N GLN A 24 -13.86 -20.04 6.31
CA GLN A 24 -13.38 -18.71 6.68
C GLN A 24 -14.32 -18.02 7.68
N TYR A 25 -15.63 -18.18 7.50
CA TYR A 25 -16.62 -17.68 8.45
C TYR A 25 -16.50 -18.32 9.84
N ASN A 26 -16.41 -19.65 9.91
CA ASN A 26 -16.24 -20.35 11.18
C ASN A 26 -14.95 -19.95 11.91
N LEU A 27 -13.86 -19.71 11.16
CA LEU A 27 -12.61 -19.18 11.72
C LEU A 27 -12.78 -17.76 12.28
N SER A 28 -13.54 -16.91 11.59
CA SER A 28 -13.83 -15.55 12.06
C SER A 28 -14.69 -15.53 13.33
N LEU A 29 -15.65 -16.45 13.47
CA LEU A 29 -16.45 -16.61 14.69
C LEU A 29 -15.62 -17.11 15.87
N PHE A 30 -14.74 -18.08 15.63
CA PHE A 30 -13.82 -18.58 16.65
C PHE A 30 -12.95 -17.45 17.20
N GLN A 31 -12.41 -16.62 16.32
CA GLN A 31 -11.56 -15.48 16.69
C GLN A 31 -12.32 -14.34 17.38
N GLN A 32 -13.61 -14.14 17.10
CA GLN A 32 -14.45 -13.19 17.83
C GLN A 32 -14.54 -13.57 19.32
N GLY A 33 -14.59 -14.87 19.64
CA GLY A 33 -14.61 -15.38 21.02
C GLY A 33 -13.33 -15.09 21.80
N GLU A 34 -12.18 -15.01 21.13
CA GLU A 34 -10.86 -14.78 21.77
C GLU A 34 -10.44 -13.30 21.77
N SER A 35 -10.80 -12.53 20.74
CA SER A 35 -10.22 -11.20 20.47
C SER A 35 -11.23 -10.04 20.53
N HIS A 36 -12.52 -10.32 20.69
CA HIS A 36 -13.62 -9.35 20.55
C HIS A 36 -13.66 -8.61 19.20
N VAL A 37 -12.87 -9.03 18.20
CA VAL A 37 -12.89 -8.50 16.84
C VAL A 37 -14.13 -9.03 16.12
N ARG A 38 -14.83 -8.17 15.39
CA ARG A 38 -16.03 -8.60 14.67
C ARG A 38 -15.66 -9.51 13.49
N PRO A 39 -16.47 -10.53 13.16
CA PRO A 39 -16.19 -11.46 12.07
C PRO A 39 -15.87 -10.77 10.74
N GLU A 40 -16.60 -9.71 10.40
CA GLU A 40 -16.38 -8.92 9.19
C GLU A 40 -15.03 -8.19 9.18
N GLU A 41 -14.61 -7.65 10.34
CA GLU A 41 -13.32 -6.97 10.49
C GLU A 41 -12.18 -7.99 10.39
N PHE A 42 -12.37 -9.18 10.96
CA PHE A 42 -11.40 -10.26 10.85
C PHE A 42 -11.23 -10.72 9.39
N CYS A 43 -12.33 -10.88 8.65
CA CYS A 43 -12.30 -11.22 7.22
C CYS A 43 -11.54 -10.17 6.39
N MET A 44 -11.65 -8.89 6.74
CA MET A 44 -10.87 -7.83 6.09
C MET A 44 -9.38 -7.91 6.45
N LEU A 45 -9.05 -8.11 7.73
CA LEU A 45 -7.67 -8.19 8.21
C LEU A 45 -6.91 -9.35 7.58
N GLN A 46 -7.60 -10.46 7.31
CA GLN A 46 -7.03 -11.62 6.62
C GLN A 46 -7.04 -11.48 5.09
N GLY A 47 -7.60 -10.40 4.55
CA GLY A 47 -7.72 -10.17 3.11
C GLY A 47 -8.71 -11.11 2.40
N TRP A 48 -9.63 -11.74 3.14
CA TRP A 48 -10.66 -12.64 2.59
C TRP A 48 -11.83 -11.88 1.99
N ALA A 49 -12.11 -10.69 2.51
CA ALA A 49 -13.11 -9.79 1.97
C ALA A 49 -12.51 -8.39 1.83
N THR A 50 -12.79 -7.73 0.71
CA THR A 50 -12.47 -6.32 0.50
C THR A 50 -13.59 -5.43 1.04
N MET A 51 -13.27 -4.16 1.32
CA MET A 51 -14.29 -3.18 1.72
C MET A 51 -15.41 -3.08 0.68
N ASP A 52 -15.09 -3.11 -0.61
CA ASP A 52 -16.07 -3.02 -1.68
C ASP A 52 -17.05 -4.22 -1.66
N GLN A 53 -16.55 -5.43 -1.45
CA GLN A 53 -17.37 -6.64 -1.30
C GLN A 53 -18.26 -6.60 -0.06
N ILE A 54 -17.78 -6.02 1.04
CA ILE A 54 -18.58 -5.80 2.25
C ILE A 54 -19.69 -4.78 2.00
N PHE A 55 -19.38 -3.69 1.30
CA PHE A 55 -20.36 -2.68 0.92
C PHE A 55 -21.43 -3.21 -0.05
N GLU A 56 -21.11 -4.20 -0.89
CA GLU A 56 -22.10 -4.83 -1.78
C GLU A 56 -23.16 -5.63 -1.03
N VAL A 57 -22.82 -6.21 0.13
CA VAL A 57 -23.72 -7.07 0.91
C VAL A 57 -24.35 -6.38 2.11
N LEU A 58 -23.88 -5.17 2.43
CA LEU A 58 -24.46 -4.39 3.52
C LEU A 58 -25.92 -4.04 3.18
N PRO A 59 -26.86 -4.30 4.09
CA PRO A 59 -28.27 -4.03 3.85
C PRO A 59 -28.47 -2.54 3.56
N THR A 60 -29.04 -2.33 2.39
CA THR A 60 -29.15 -1.07 1.67
C THR A 60 -30.15 -0.09 2.29
N THR A 61 -30.89 -0.56 3.29
CA THR A 61 -32.04 0.11 3.88
C THR A 61 -31.68 1.07 4.99
N PHE A 62 -30.50 0.94 5.63
CA PHE A 62 -30.11 1.85 6.70
C PHE A 62 -28.63 2.20 6.73
N ILE A 63 -28.31 3.46 6.41
CA ILE A 63 -26.98 4.03 6.64
C ILE A 63 -26.99 4.78 7.97
N PRO A 64 -26.26 4.32 9.00
CA PRO A 64 -26.15 5.04 10.25
C PRO A 64 -25.47 6.39 10.06
N LEU A 65 -26.03 7.45 10.66
CA LEU A 65 -25.48 8.81 10.63
C LEU A 65 -24.00 8.85 11.02
N GLY A 66 -23.61 8.08 12.04
CA GLY A 66 -22.20 8.02 12.47
C GLY A 66 -21.25 7.52 11.37
N GLN A 67 -21.71 6.63 10.49
CA GLN A 67 -20.89 6.13 9.39
C GLN A 67 -20.83 7.15 8.23
N VAL A 68 -21.91 7.90 7.97
CA VAL A 68 -21.89 9.04 7.03
C VAL A 68 -20.86 10.08 7.49
N LEU A 69 -20.91 10.47 8.76
CA LEU A 69 -20.03 11.49 9.32
C LEU A 69 -18.56 11.05 9.33
N LEU A 70 -18.27 9.77 9.63
CA LEU A 70 -16.94 9.19 9.46
C LEU A 70 -16.49 9.21 8.01
N LEU A 71 -17.38 8.81 7.10
CA LEU A 71 -17.04 8.76 5.69
C LEU A 71 -16.67 10.13 5.18
N TYR A 72 -17.27 11.23 5.67
CA TYR A 72 -16.91 12.60 5.28
C TYR A 72 -15.76 13.22 6.10
N ASP A 73 -15.07 12.44 6.94
CA ASP A 73 -13.98 12.90 7.81
C ASP A 73 -14.38 14.02 8.79
N LEU A 74 -15.68 14.15 9.10
CA LEU A 74 -16.21 15.17 10.02
C LEU A 74 -16.02 14.79 11.48
N ILE A 75 -15.98 13.49 11.74
CA ILE A 75 -15.64 12.93 13.04
C ILE A 75 -14.60 11.86 12.86
N ARG A 76 -13.87 11.60 13.94
CA ARG A 76 -12.94 10.48 14.05
C ARG A 76 -13.62 9.26 14.64
N LEU A 77 -13.01 8.09 14.42
CA LEU A 77 -13.52 6.82 14.93
C LEU A 77 -13.63 6.80 16.47
N ASP A 78 -12.68 7.38 17.18
CA ASP A 78 -12.69 7.46 18.64
C ASP A 78 -13.85 8.32 19.17
N GLN A 79 -14.18 9.41 18.48
CA GLN A 79 -15.31 10.27 18.79
C GLN A 79 -16.65 9.54 18.58
N LEU A 80 -16.77 8.77 17.49
CA LEU A 80 -17.97 7.96 17.24
C LEU A 80 -18.15 6.88 18.32
N VAL A 81 -17.08 6.14 18.65
CA VAL A 81 -17.12 5.10 19.69
C VAL A 81 -17.52 5.69 21.03
N TRP A 82 -16.96 6.86 21.38
CA TRP A 82 -17.36 7.57 22.59
C TRP A 82 -18.84 7.94 22.57
N ALA A 83 -19.33 8.52 21.47
CA ALA A 83 -20.73 8.97 21.36
C ALA A 83 -21.72 7.80 21.46
N ILE A 84 -21.41 6.65 20.86
CA ILE A 84 -22.24 5.44 20.96
C ILE A 84 -22.31 4.94 22.41
N ARG A 85 -21.18 4.94 23.13
CA ARG A 85 -21.15 4.55 24.55
C ARG A 85 -21.91 5.56 25.41
N ALA A 86 -21.73 6.85 25.17
CA ALA A 86 -22.42 7.90 25.90
C ALA A 86 -23.95 7.83 25.70
N GLN A 87 -24.41 7.45 24.51
CA GLN A 87 -25.82 7.26 24.20
C GLN A 87 -26.51 6.17 25.03
N GLN A 88 -25.75 5.20 25.56
CA GLN A 88 -26.30 4.17 26.45
C GLN A 88 -26.67 4.71 27.83
N HIS A 89 -26.05 5.83 28.23
CA HIS A 89 -26.20 6.42 29.57
C HIS A 89 -26.92 7.77 29.55
N GLN A 90 -27.09 8.37 28.37
CA GLN A 90 -27.67 9.69 28.21
C GLN A 90 -28.84 9.63 27.22
N PRO A 91 -29.95 10.36 27.48
CA PRO A 91 -31.13 10.36 26.60
C PRO A 91 -30.94 11.16 25.30
N LEU A 92 -29.69 11.52 24.97
CA LEU A 92 -29.36 12.33 23.79
C LEU A 92 -29.14 11.43 22.57
N LYS A 93 -29.57 11.89 21.40
CA LYS A 93 -29.27 11.21 20.12
C LYS A 93 -27.80 11.39 19.76
N LEU A 94 -27.24 10.45 18.98
CA LEU A 94 -25.85 10.47 18.53
C LEU A 94 -25.41 11.87 18.02
N GLY A 95 -26.15 12.46 17.08
CA GLY A 95 -25.82 13.78 16.54
C GLY A 95 -25.80 14.89 17.61
N GLN A 96 -26.74 14.85 18.55
CA GLN A 96 -26.79 15.82 19.65
C GLN A 96 -25.61 15.67 20.61
N LEU A 97 -25.14 14.44 20.85
CA LEU A 97 -23.94 14.18 21.64
C LEU A 97 -22.68 14.75 20.98
N LEU A 98 -22.57 14.62 19.66
CA LEU A 98 -21.44 15.16 18.89
C LEU A 98 -21.42 16.70 18.90
N VAL A 99 -22.59 17.33 18.78
CA VAL A 99 -22.73 18.80 18.90
C VAL A 99 -22.44 19.28 20.32
N HIS A 100 -22.98 18.60 21.33
CA HIS A 100 -22.76 18.96 22.74
C HIS A 100 -21.27 18.90 23.14
N LYS A 101 -20.47 18.05 22.48
CA LYS A 101 -19.02 17.98 22.65
C LYS A 101 -18.23 18.94 21.77
N ASN A 102 -18.89 19.80 21.00
CA ASN A 102 -18.28 20.68 19.99
C ASN A 102 -17.37 19.92 19.01
N TRP A 103 -17.76 18.70 18.63
CA TRP A 103 -17.02 17.91 17.63
C TRP A 103 -17.57 18.11 16.22
N ILE A 104 -18.85 18.48 16.10
CA ILE A 104 -19.50 18.89 14.86
C ILE A 104 -20.34 20.13 15.15
N ASP A 105 -20.34 21.09 14.22
CA ASP A 105 -21.24 22.24 14.27
C ASP A 105 -22.69 21.80 13.95
N PRO A 106 -23.70 22.36 14.63
CA PRO A 106 -25.10 21.98 14.42
C PRO A 106 -25.56 22.19 12.98
N GLU A 107 -25.09 23.25 12.32
CA GLU A 107 -25.38 23.53 10.90
C GLU A 107 -24.83 22.44 9.98
N ILE A 108 -23.62 21.94 10.25
CA ILE A 108 -23.01 20.84 9.49
C ILE A 108 -23.81 19.56 9.73
N LEU A 109 -24.21 19.28 10.96
CA LEU A 109 -25.01 18.10 11.29
C LEU A 109 -26.33 18.06 10.51
N ASP A 110 -27.02 19.19 10.38
CA ASP A 110 -28.30 19.27 9.66
C ASP A 110 -28.15 18.99 8.16
N ILE A 111 -27.04 19.41 7.55
CA ILE A 111 -26.71 19.10 6.15
C ILE A 111 -26.63 17.58 5.96
N TYR A 112 -25.88 16.88 6.81
CA TYR A 112 -25.66 15.44 6.68
C TYR A 112 -26.85 14.59 7.13
N LEU A 113 -27.71 15.11 8.02
CA LEU A 113 -29.01 14.51 8.31
C LEU A 113 -29.94 14.58 7.10
N THR A 114 -29.93 15.69 6.38
CA THR A 114 -30.68 15.86 5.13
C THR A 114 -30.16 14.92 4.06
N GLU A 115 -28.83 14.85 3.88
CA GLU A 115 -28.21 13.91 2.94
C GLU A 115 -28.52 12.45 3.29
N GLN A 116 -28.45 12.08 4.57
CA GLN A 116 -28.85 10.76 5.05
C GLN A 116 -30.32 10.45 4.68
N ALA A 117 -31.24 11.39 4.93
CA ALA A 117 -32.65 11.24 4.59
C ALA A 117 -32.88 11.07 3.08
N GLU A 118 -32.17 11.82 2.23
CA GLU A 118 -32.20 11.66 0.78
C GLU A 118 -31.72 10.27 0.34
N LEU A 119 -30.63 9.78 0.94
CA LEU A 119 -30.08 8.46 0.65
C LEU A 119 -31.04 7.33 1.06
N HIS A 120 -31.77 7.50 2.15
CA HIS A 120 -32.86 6.58 2.51
C HIS A 120 -34.04 6.67 1.53
N ALA A 121 -34.40 7.88 1.09
CA ALA A 121 -35.51 8.11 0.17
C ALA A 121 -35.25 7.54 -1.23
N LEU A 122 -34.00 7.50 -1.66
CA LEU A 122 -33.61 6.98 -2.97
C LEU A 122 -33.87 5.48 -3.15
N GLN A 123 -34.16 4.72 -2.08
CA GLN A 123 -34.36 3.26 -2.08
C GLN A 123 -33.34 2.50 -2.96
N SER A 124 -32.17 3.10 -3.17
CA SER A 124 -31.25 2.63 -4.18
C SER A 124 -30.63 1.33 -3.70
N THR A 125 -30.47 0.38 -4.61
CA THR A 125 -29.94 -0.97 -4.33
C THR A 125 -28.55 -0.97 -3.70
N ASN A 126 -27.90 0.19 -3.53
CA ASN A 126 -26.72 0.35 -2.68
C ASN A 126 -26.47 1.81 -2.30
N SER A 127 -27.15 2.31 -1.26
CA SER A 127 -26.97 3.67 -0.76
C SER A 127 -25.50 3.99 -0.42
N TRP A 128 -24.70 2.99 0.00
CA TRP A 128 -23.26 3.14 0.24
C TRP A 128 -22.48 3.45 -1.04
N LYS A 129 -22.78 2.75 -2.13
CA LYS A 129 -22.20 3.03 -3.45
C LYS A 129 -22.47 4.47 -3.87
N THR A 130 -23.69 4.96 -3.64
CA THR A 130 -24.07 6.35 -3.96
C THR A 130 -23.25 7.37 -3.18
N ILE A 131 -23.03 7.17 -1.87
CA ILE A 131 -22.19 8.10 -1.08
C ILE A 131 -20.73 8.05 -1.56
N CYS A 132 -20.17 6.87 -1.76
CA CYS A 132 -18.80 6.72 -2.25
C CYS A 132 -18.59 7.39 -3.62
N GLN A 133 -19.57 7.31 -4.52
CA GLN A 133 -19.55 7.98 -5.81
C GLN A 133 -19.64 9.51 -5.68
N ARG A 134 -20.45 10.02 -4.75
CA ARG A 134 -20.57 11.47 -4.49
C ARG A 134 -19.31 12.04 -3.85
N LYS A 135 -18.71 11.34 -2.86
CA LYS A 135 -17.50 11.80 -2.17
C LYS A 135 -16.24 11.67 -3.04
N TYR A 136 -16.15 10.62 -3.84
CA TYR A 136 -14.95 10.31 -4.63
C TYR A 136 -15.27 10.08 -6.12
N PRO A 137 -15.74 11.10 -6.86
CA PRO A 137 -16.19 10.94 -8.24
C PRO A 137 -15.09 10.42 -9.17
N TYR A 138 -13.82 10.76 -8.90
CA TYR A 138 -12.66 10.32 -9.69
C TYR A 138 -12.19 8.89 -9.41
N ARG A 139 -12.64 8.27 -8.31
CA ARG A 139 -12.24 6.91 -7.95
C ARG A 139 -12.90 5.88 -8.87
N GLN A 140 -14.14 6.12 -9.30
CA GLN A 140 -14.85 5.23 -10.20
C GLN A 140 -14.21 5.22 -11.59
N GLU A 141 -13.90 6.40 -12.15
CA GLU A 141 -13.19 6.48 -13.44
C GLU A 141 -11.81 5.80 -13.37
N THR A 142 -11.12 5.93 -12.24
CA THR A 142 -9.82 5.27 -12.03
C THR A 142 -9.97 3.74 -11.87
N LEU A 143 -11.01 3.28 -11.18
CA LEU A 143 -11.34 1.86 -11.05
C LEU A 143 -11.75 1.25 -12.38
N ASP A 144 -12.55 1.95 -13.17
CA ASP A 144 -12.98 1.52 -14.50
C ASP A 144 -11.78 1.43 -15.45
N LYS A 145 -10.88 2.43 -15.41
CA LYS A 145 -9.60 2.41 -16.12
C LYS A 145 -8.71 1.25 -15.68
N LEU A 146 -8.66 0.95 -14.38
CA LEU A 146 -7.90 -0.19 -13.84
C LEU A 146 -8.50 -1.54 -14.27
N HIS A 147 -9.82 -1.69 -14.24
CA HIS A 147 -10.50 -2.87 -14.73
C HIS A 147 -10.26 -3.09 -16.22
N GLN A 148 -10.33 -2.02 -17.02
CA GLN A 148 -10.04 -2.06 -18.45
C GLN A 148 -8.57 -2.41 -18.73
N ALA A 149 -7.63 -1.83 -17.96
CA ALA A 149 -6.22 -2.17 -18.06
C ALA A 149 -5.96 -3.64 -17.70
N ARG A 150 -6.62 -4.17 -16.67
CA ARG A 150 -6.53 -5.57 -16.27
C ARG A 150 -7.04 -6.51 -17.37
N GLN A 151 -8.21 -6.23 -17.94
CA GLN A 151 -8.74 -7.02 -19.07
C GLN A 151 -7.79 -7.01 -20.27
N THR A 152 -7.17 -5.86 -20.54
CA THR A 152 -6.18 -5.73 -21.61
C THR A 152 -4.94 -6.59 -21.36
N ILE A 153 -4.43 -6.61 -20.12
CA ILE A 153 -3.30 -7.45 -19.72
C ILE A 153 -3.65 -8.94 -19.84
N GLU A 154 -4.85 -9.35 -19.42
CA GLU A 154 -5.31 -10.73 -19.53
C GLU A 154 -5.44 -11.17 -21.00
N ALA A 155 -5.98 -10.32 -21.87
CA ALA A 155 -6.04 -10.57 -23.30
C ALA A 155 -4.64 -10.66 -23.94
N GLN A 156 -3.71 -9.80 -23.53
CA GLN A 156 -2.31 -9.86 -23.98
C GLN A 156 -1.61 -11.14 -23.51
N ALA A 157 -1.83 -11.57 -22.27
CA ALA A 157 -1.27 -12.80 -21.74
C ALA A 157 -1.77 -14.04 -22.50
N GLN A 158 -3.06 -14.09 -22.85
CA GLN A 158 -3.62 -15.14 -23.69
C GLN A 158 -2.99 -15.15 -25.09
N THR A 159 -2.79 -13.96 -25.67
CA THR A 159 -2.10 -13.82 -26.96
C THR A 159 -0.67 -14.35 -26.89
N ILE A 160 0.10 -13.96 -25.86
CA ILE A 160 1.48 -14.43 -25.65
C ILE A 160 1.51 -15.96 -25.51
N ASN A 161 0.60 -16.54 -24.73
CA ASN A 161 0.52 -17.99 -24.56
C ASN A 161 0.22 -18.70 -25.89
N SER A 162 -0.68 -18.16 -26.72
CA SER A 162 -0.97 -18.70 -28.05
C SER A 162 0.23 -18.62 -29.02
N LEU A 163 1.00 -17.53 -28.96
CA LEU A 163 2.22 -17.34 -29.74
C LEU A 163 3.33 -18.27 -29.27
N GLN A 164 3.49 -18.47 -27.97
CA GLN A 164 4.45 -19.42 -27.40
C GLN A 164 4.12 -20.86 -27.81
N LEU A 165 2.84 -21.26 -27.78
CA LEU A 165 2.41 -22.56 -28.28
C LEU A 165 2.70 -22.72 -29.78
N SER A 166 2.46 -21.68 -30.57
CA SER A 166 2.76 -21.67 -32.02
C SER A 166 4.26 -21.74 -32.31
N LEU A 167 5.08 -21.06 -31.49
CA LEU A 167 6.54 -21.13 -31.58
C LEU A 167 7.09 -22.49 -31.14
N HIS A 168 6.49 -23.11 -30.12
CA HIS A 168 6.88 -24.45 -29.67
C HIS A 168 6.56 -25.51 -30.72
N GLN A 169 5.44 -25.36 -31.46
CA GLN A 169 5.10 -26.19 -32.60
C GLN A 169 6.05 -25.98 -33.80
N ARG A 170 6.56 -24.76 -34.02
CA ARG A 170 7.57 -24.47 -35.06
C ARG A 170 9.00 -24.84 -34.65
N GLY A 171 9.30 -24.89 -33.35
CA GLY A 171 10.64 -25.07 -32.79
C GLY A 171 11.13 -26.51 -32.62
N GLN A 172 10.36 -27.54 -32.99
CA GLN A 172 10.81 -28.95 -32.90
C GLN A 172 11.90 -29.34 -33.92
N SER A 173 12.54 -28.39 -34.59
CA SER A 173 13.67 -28.66 -35.49
C SER A 173 14.80 -27.63 -35.33
N GLN A 174 15.47 -27.65 -34.18
CA GLN A 174 16.94 -27.56 -34.04
C GLN A 174 17.33 -27.19 -32.59
N PRO A 175 18.25 -27.93 -31.95
CA PRO A 175 18.83 -27.51 -30.69
C PRO A 175 19.89 -26.44 -30.95
N CYS A 176 19.56 -25.17 -30.68
CA CYS A 176 20.54 -24.10 -30.61
C CYS A 176 21.39 -24.28 -29.36
N LYS A 177 22.70 -24.46 -29.57
CA LYS A 177 23.74 -24.48 -28.55
C LYS A 177 23.70 -23.18 -27.74
N SER A 178 23.44 -23.30 -26.44
CA SER A 178 23.56 -22.21 -25.48
C SER A 178 25.04 -21.80 -25.37
N ALA A 179 25.36 -20.62 -25.90
CA ALA A 179 26.63 -19.97 -25.65
C ALA A 179 26.64 -19.47 -24.20
N SER A 180 27.59 -19.96 -23.42
CA SER A 180 27.83 -19.52 -22.04
C SER A 180 28.31 -18.06 -22.03
N ILE A 181 27.43 -17.14 -21.66
CA ILE A 181 27.82 -15.75 -21.34
C ILE A 181 28.67 -15.78 -20.06
N PRO A 182 29.81 -15.07 -20.00
CA PRO A 182 30.91 -15.41 -19.12
C PRO A 182 30.68 -14.98 -17.67
N SER A 183 31.16 -15.82 -16.74
CA SER A 183 31.08 -15.73 -15.27
C SER A 183 31.28 -14.33 -14.65
N LYS A 184 32.00 -13.42 -15.31
CA LYS A 184 32.27 -12.06 -14.83
C LYS A 184 31.03 -11.16 -14.76
N LEU A 185 30.10 -11.27 -15.72
CA LEU A 185 28.88 -10.43 -15.73
C LEU A 185 27.92 -10.87 -14.62
N ALA A 186 27.75 -12.19 -14.46
CA ALA A 186 26.96 -12.77 -13.38
C ALA A 186 27.49 -12.35 -12.00
N GLN A 187 28.83 -12.36 -11.82
CA GLN A 187 29.46 -11.93 -10.57
C GLN A 187 29.22 -10.44 -10.27
N LYS A 188 29.31 -9.56 -11.27
CA LYS A 188 29.03 -8.12 -11.10
C LYS A 188 27.57 -7.87 -10.72
N ASN A 189 26.64 -8.59 -11.32
CA ASN A 189 25.22 -8.48 -11.04
C ASN A 189 24.87 -8.99 -9.64
N GLN A 190 25.44 -10.12 -9.22
CA GLN A 190 25.28 -10.64 -7.86
C GLN A 190 25.82 -9.67 -6.82
N PHE A 191 26.97 -9.05 -7.09
CA PHE A 191 27.55 -8.04 -6.20
C PHE A 191 26.61 -6.83 -6.03
N LEU A 192 26.16 -6.24 -7.14
CA LEU A 192 25.25 -5.09 -7.12
C LEU A 192 23.96 -5.38 -6.34
N LEU A 193 23.31 -6.51 -6.64
CA LEU A 193 22.10 -6.92 -5.93
C LEU A 193 22.35 -7.15 -4.44
N GLY A 194 23.52 -7.69 -4.08
CA GLY A 194 23.94 -7.83 -2.69
C GLY A 194 24.05 -6.50 -1.95
N GLU A 195 24.62 -5.47 -2.59
CA GLU A 195 24.70 -4.12 -1.99
C GLU A 195 23.33 -3.46 -1.87
N LEU A 196 22.45 -3.61 -2.87
CA LEU A 196 21.08 -3.10 -2.80
C LEU A 196 20.26 -3.77 -1.69
N ILE A 197 20.45 -5.07 -1.44
CA ILE A 197 19.83 -5.76 -0.30
C ILE A 197 20.36 -5.22 1.03
N LYS A 198 21.68 -5.03 1.16
CA LYS A 198 22.29 -4.46 2.38
C LYS A 198 21.80 -3.03 2.62
N GLY A 199 21.62 -2.25 1.55
CA GLY A 199 21.03 -0.91 1.58
C GLY A 199 19.53 -0.89 1.82
N GLY A 200 18.87 -2.06 1.96
CA GLY A 200 17.43 -2.15 2.21
C GLY A 200 16.55 -1.71 1.03
N LEU A 201 17.13 -1.53 -0.17
CA LEU A 201 16.41 -1.13 -1.38
C LEU A 201 15.74 -2.32 -2.07
N LEU A 202 16.25 -3.54 -1.83
CA LEU A 202 15.68 -4.77 -2.33
C LEU A 202 15.57 -5.82 -1.24
N THR A 203 14.56 -6.67 -1.33
CA THR A 203 14.47 -7.90 -0.57
C THR A 203 15.22 -9.04 -1.27
N LYS A 204 15.56 -10.10 -0.52
CA LYS A 204 16.16 -11.31 -1.09
C LYS A 204 15.27 -12.01 -2.12
N SER A 205 13.94 -11.86 -2.03
CA SER A 205 13.00 -12.41 -3.02
C SER A 205 12.99 -11.58 -4.29
N GLN A 206 12.99 -10.25 -4.17
CA GLN A 206 13.09 -9.34 -5.32
C GLN A 206 14.41 -9.57 -6.09
N ALA A 207 15.55 -9.66 -5.39
CA ALA A 207 16.83 -9.92 -6.05
C ALA A 207 16.86 -11.27 -6.80
N ARG A 208 16.26 -12.33 -6.22
CA ARG A 208 16.12 -13.62 -6.90
C ARG A 208 15.24 -13.52 -8.15
N HIS A 209 14.13 -12.80 -8.06
CA HIS A 209 13.25 -12.56 -9.19
C HIS A 209 13.96 -11.79 -10.31
N ILE A 210 14.75 -10.76 -9.96
CA ILE A 210 15.54 -9.98 -10.92
C ILE A 210 16.55 -10.89 -11.64
N LEU A 211 17.30 -11.73 -10.90
CA LEU A 211 18.24 -12.68 -11.51
C LEU A 211 17.54 -13.64 -12.48
N GLN A 212 16.39 -14.20 -12.08
CA GLN A 212 15.61 -15.09 -12.96
C GLN A 212 15.13 -14.37 -14.22
N MET A 213 14.69 -13.11 -14.13
CA MET A 213 14.29 -12.35 -15.30
C MET A 213 15.47 -12.04 -16.22
N THR A 214 16.63 -11.69 -15.65
CA THR A 214 17.85 -11.44 -16.45
C THR A 214 18.31 -12.69 -17.20
N GLU A 215 18.20 -13.87 -16.59
CA GLU A 215 18.55 -15.15 -17.22
C GLU A 215 17.55 -15.55 -18.32
N LYS A 216 16.25 -15.31 -18.10
CA LYS A 216 15.19 -15.74 -19.03
C LYS A 216 15.01 -14.82 -20.23
N GLN A 217 15.24 -13.52 -20.07
CA GLN A 217 14.83 -12.51 -21.05
C GLN A 217 16.00 -11.83 -21.78
N ASP A 218 17.26 -12.15 -21.43
CA ASP A 218 18.46 -11.46 -21.93
C ASP A 218 18.40 -9.92 -21.74
N VAL A 219 17.72 -9.49 -20.66
CA VAL A 219 17.54 -8.09 -20.30
C VAL A 219 18.59 -7.69 -19.26
N GLY A 220 19.24 -6.54 -19.47
CA GLY A 220 20.20 -6.01 -18.51
C GLY A 220 19.56 -5.67 -17.15
N VAL A 221 20.26 -5.99 -16.06
CA VAL A 221 19.78 -5.80 -14.67
C VAL A 221 19.30 -4.37 -14.42
N GLY A 222 19.97 -3.36 -14.99
CA GLY A 222 19.60 -1.96 -14.84
C GLY A 222 18.20 -1.64 -15.36
N GLN A 223 17.79 -2.22 -16.49
CA GLN A 223 16.45 -2.00 -17.06
C GLN A 223 15.36 -2.61 -16.18
N ILE A 224 15.66 -3.73 -15.50
CA ILE A 224 14.73 -4.35 -14.58
C ILE A 224 14.64 -3.54 -13.28
N LEU A 225 15.76 -3.03 -12.76
CA LEU A 225 15.81 -2.24 -11.53
C LEU A 225 15.08 -0.90 -11.63
N ASP A 226 15.01 -0.33 -12.84
CA ASP A 226 14.19 0.87 -13.11
C ASP A 226 12.70 0.63 -12.82
N LYS A 227 12.19 -0.59 -13.09
CA LYS A 227 10.82 -0.98 -12.75
C LYS A 227 10.56 -1.06 -11.24
N TYR A 228 11.62 -1.16 -10.44
CA TYR A 228 11.57 -1.09 -8.97
C TYR A 228 11.80 0.33 -8.44
N GLY A 229 11.85 1.34 -9.33
CA GLY A 229 12.06 2.74 -8.97
C GLY A 229 13.51 3.06 -8.56
N ILE A 230 14.48 2.19 -8.87
CA ILE A 230 15.88 2.42 -8.54
C ILE A 230 16.55 3.13 -9.71
N SER A 231 16.81 4.43 -9.53
CA SER A 231 17.40 5.28 -10.56
C SER A 231 18.79 4.80 -11.00
N SER A 232 19.16 5.12 -12.24
CA SER A 232 20.51 4.86 -12.77
C SER A 232 21.62 5.49 -11.91
N GLN A 233 21.35 6.65 -11.30
CA GLN A 233 22.26 7.30 -10.36
C GLN A 233 22.47 6.45 -9.11
N SER A 234 21.38 5.90 -8.54
CA SER A 234 21.49 4.96 -7.41
C SER A 234 22.27 3.71 -7.80
N LEU A 235 22.02 3.15 -8.98
CA LEU A 235 22.79 2.00 -9.46
C LEU A 235 24.28 2.32 -9.55
N HIS A 236 24.64 3.47 -10.10
CA HIS A 236 26.04 3.89 -10.18
C HIS A 236 26.66 4.07 -8.78
N PHE A 237 25.91 4.68 -7.85
CA PHE A 237 26.34 4.85 -6.47
C PHE A 237 26.65 3.52 -5.80
N PHE A 238 25.72 2.56 -5.80
CA PHE A 238 25.91 1.25 -5.16
C PHE A 238 26.89 0.33 -5.92
N ALA A 239 27.04 0.50 -7.23
CA ALA A 239 27.98 -0.29 -8.03
C ALA A 239 29.44 0.17 -7.88
N SER A 240 29.67 1.47 -7.72
CA SER A 240 31.01 2.04 -7.92
C SER A 240 31.96 1.88 -6.74
N ARG A 241 31.51 1.61 -5.51
CA ARG A 241 32.30 1.67 -4.25
C ARG A 241 33.07 2.99 -4.01
N ASN A 242 33.14 3.87 -5.01
CA ASN A 242 33.83 5.15 -5.03
C ASN A 242 32.98 6.27 -4.44
N HIS A 243 31.81 5.94 -3.85
CA HIS A 243 31.09 6.87 -2.99
C HIS A 243 31.94 7.39 -1.81
N ARG A 244 33.05 6.70 -1.49
CA ARG A 244 34.07 7.13 -0.54
C ARG A 244 34.80 8.41 -0.95
N GLU A 245 35.07 8.59 -2.24
CA GLU A 245 35.73 9.80 -2.76
C GLU A 245 34.77 11.01 -2.71
N LEU A 246 33.48 10.77 -2.97
CA LEU A 246 32.42 11.79 -2.91
C LEU A 246 32.23 12.40 -1.51
N VAL A 247 32.49 11.63 -0.44
CA VAL A 247 32.41 12.11 0.96
C VAL A 247 33.64 12.94 1.34
N ARG A 248 34.82 12.58 0.79
CA ARG A 248 36.11 13.16 1.15
C ARG A 248 36.20 14.67 0.88
N ASP A 249 35.55 15.13 -0.18
CA ASP A 249 35.64 16.54 -0.61
C ASP A 249 34.58 17.45 0.02
N LYS A 250 33.48 16.92 0.59
CA LYS A 250 32.32 17.75 0.98
C LYS A 250 31.76 17.53 2.38
N GLY A 251 32.17 16.49 3.12
CA GLY A 251 31.93 16.31 4.55
C GLY A 251 30.46 16.26 5.05
N ASP A 252 29.48 16.56 4.19
CA ASP A 252 28.07 16.65 4.55
C ASP A 252 27.33 15.36 4.21
N PHE A 253 26.70 14.76 5.21
CA PHE A 253 25.85 13.58 5.07
C PHE A 253 24.69 13.81 4.08
N LEU A 254 24.11 15.01 4.02
CA LEU A 254 23.05 15.33 3.04
C LEU A 254 23.56 15.29 1.61
N PHE A 255 24.79 15.76 1.37
CA PHE A 255 25.41 15.65 0.05
C PHE A 255 25.63 14.18 -0.34
N PHE A 256 26.07 13.35 0.61
CA PHE A 256 26.21 11.90 0.40
C PHE A 256 24.88 11.22 0.05
N VAL A 257 23.81 11.55 0.79
CA VAL A 257 22.46 11.05 0.49
C VAL A 257 22.01 11.54 -0.90
N GLY A 258 22.29 12.79 -1.27
CA GLY A 258 21.98 13.29 -2.62
C GLY A 258 22.76 12.60 -3.73
N ALA A 259 24.02 12.29 -3.51
CA ALA A 259 24.85 11.54 -4.46
C ALA A 259 24.28 10.13 -4.71
N SER A 260 23.62 9.53 -3.72
CA SER A 260 22.96 8.23 -3.87
C SER A 260 21.76 8.22 -4.81
N GLY A 261 21.23 9.39 -5.20
CA GLY A 261 20.06 9.48 -6.08
C GLY A 261 18.76 8.95 -5.48
N LEU A 262 18.75 8.63 -4.17
CA LEU A 262 17.58 8.09 -3.48
C LEU A 262 16.52 9.16 -3.17
N LEU A 263 16.92 10.42 -3.11
CA LEU A 263 16.05 11.57 -2.86
C LEU A 263 16.31 12.65 -3.90
N SER A 264 15.25 13.35 -4.30
CA SER A 264 15.39 14.50 -5.20
C SER A 264 16.05 15.69 -4.48
N GLY A 265 16.69 16.57 -5.25
CA GLY A 265 17.29 17.79 -4.70
C GLY A 265 16.30 18.69 -3.95
N GLN A 266 15.03 18.71 -4.39
CA GLN A 266 13.96 19.44 -3.72
C GLN A 266 13.67 18.89 -2.31
N VAL A 267 13.59 17.55 -2.18
CA VAL A 267 13.37 16.91 -0.87
C VAL A 267 14.55 17.16 0.05
N LEU A 268 15.78 17.04 -0.45
CA LEU A 268 17.00 17.31 0.32
C LEU A 268 17.06 18.74 0.84
N ALA A 269 16.59 19.71 0.06
CA ALA A 269 16.54 21.12 0.48
C ALA A 269 15.59 21.36 1.67
N THR A 270 14.62 20.47 1.92
CA THR A 270 13.69 20.56 3.04
C THR A 270 14.18 19.90 4.34
N LEU A 271 15.32 19.19 4.28
CA LEU A 271 15.89 18.48 5.42
C LEU A 271 16.74 19.43 6.28
N PRO A 272 16.79 19.22 7.60
CA PRO A 272 17.62 20.03 8.48
C PRO A 272 19.09 19.87 8.11
N ARG A 273 19.78 20.99 7.88
CA ARG A 273 21.24 21.03 7.76
C ARG A 273 21.83 21.10 9.17
N GLY A 274 21.78 19.97 9.87
CA GLY A 274 22.18 19.85 11.27
C GLY A 274 23.13 18.68 11.49
N SER A 275 23.06 18.08 12.67
CA SER A 275 23.84 16.87 12.93
C SER A 275 23.40 15.72 12.02
N LEU A 276 24.29 14.74 11.84
CA LEU A 276 23.96 13.49 11.16
C LEU A 276 22.72 12.84 11.81
N GLN A 277 22.60 12.93 13.14
CA GLN A 277 21.48 12.37 13.88
C GLN A 277 20.16 13.10 13.60
N ASP A 278 20.18 14.43 13.48
CA ASP A 278 18.99 15.22 13.15
C ASP A 278 18.51 14.90 11.74
N THR A 279 19.46 14.81 10.80
CA THR A 279 19.17 14.44 9.41
C THR A 279 18.59 13.03 9.31
N ALA A 280 19.21 12.06 9.99
CA ALA A 280 18.73 10.68 10.02
C ALA A 280 17.32 10.58 10.64
N THR A 281 17.07 11.31 11.74
CA THR A 281 15.76 11.39 12.38
C THR A 281 14.73 12.01 11.45
N ALA A 282 15.07 13.06 10.72
CA ALA A 282 14.18 13.70 9.74
C ALA A 282 13.85 12.75 8.56
N LEU A 283 14.84 12.04 8.04
CA LEU A 283 14.65 11.04 6.98
C LEU A 283 13.69 9.92 7.39
N TYR A 284 13.84 9.42 8.62
CA TYR A 284 12.99 8.35 9.16
C TYR A 284 11.58 8.84 9.51
N SER A 285 11.47 9.93 10.28
CA SER A 285 10.17 10.46 10.75
C SER A 285 9.26 10.90 9.61
N ARG A 286 9.83 11.46 8.53
CA ARG A 286 9.11 11.84 7.32
C ARG A 286 8.87 10.66 6.36
N LYS A 287 9.26 9.44 6.73
CA LYS A 287 9.15 8.22 5.92
C LYS A 287 9.79 8.35 4.54
N LEU A 288 10.85 9.15 4.42
CA LEU A 288 11.54 9.38 3.15
C LEU A 288 12.43 8.21 2.77
N LEU A 289 13.05 7.57 3.76
CA LEU A 289 13.86 6.37 3.57
C LEU A 289 13.57 5.32 4.65
N PRO A 290 13.64 4.02 4.33
CA PRO A 290 13.59 2.95 5.32
C PRO A 290 14.74 3.07 6.33
N LEU A 291 14.48 2.65 7.59
CA LEU A 291 15.50 2.67 8.64
C LEU A 291 16.74 1.83 8.29
N THR A 292 16.56 0.72 7.56
CA THR A 292 17.65 -0.12 7.07
C THR A 292 18.57 0.63 6.11
N THR A 293 17.99 1.39 5.18
CA THR A 293 18.71 2.25 4.24
C THR A 293 19.45 3.37 4.96
N ILE A 294 18.80 4.03 5.91
CA ILE A 294 19.43 5.09 6.71
C ILE A 294 20.64 4.54 7.47
N ARG A 295 20.50 3.40 8.16
CA ARG A 295 21.61 2.76 8.87
C ARG A 295 22.75 2.35 7.96
N TYR A 296 22.43 1.82 6.76
CA TYR A 296 23.45 1.50 5.76
C TYR A 296 24.21 2.76 5.34
N LEU A 297 23.52 3.84 4.99
CA LEU A 297 24.15 5.09 4.56
C LEU A 297 25.01 5.70 5.67
N ILE A 298 24.55 5.71 6.91
CA ILE A 298 25.33 6.17 8.07
C ILE A 298 26.60 5.32 8.23
N ARG A 299 26.48 3.99 8.14
CA ARG A 299 27.63 3.10 8.24
C ARG A 299 28.64 3.37 7.12
N GLU A 300 28.19 3.45 5.87
CA GLU A 300 29.06 3.74 4.72
C GLU A 300 29.66 5.15 4.77
N PHE A 301 28.97 6.10 5.41
CA PHE A 301 29.49 7.43 5.67
C PHE A 301 30.62 7.41 6.72
N HIS A 302 30.51 6.57 7.76
CA HIS A 302 31.48 6.48 8.86
C HIS A 302 32.62 5.48 8.66
N THR A 303 32.52 4.47 7.78
CA THR A 303 33.56 3.44 7.57
C THR A 303 34.81 3.95 6.83
N GLN A 304 35.13 5.25 6.94
CA GLN A 304 36.36 5.80 6.39
C GLN A 304 37.56 5.53 7.29
N PRO A 305 38.70 5.05 6.74
CA PRO A 305 39.97 5.17 7.43
C PRO A 305 40.32 6.66 7.54
N LEU A 306 40.71 7.10 8.74
CA LEU A 306 41.25 8.44 8.95
C LEU A 306 42.44 8.65 8.00
N PRO A 307 42.54 9.82 7.34
CA PRO A 307 43.72 10.12 6.54
C PRO A 307 44.93 10.25 7.46
N GLY A 308 45.82 9.25 7.44
CA GLY A 308 47.13 9.30 8.10
C GLY A 308 47.27 8.59 9.45
N SER A 309 46.55 7.49 9.69
CA SER A 309 46.86 6.53 10.77
C SER A 309 47.37 5.21 10.22
#